data_AF-A0A9D5GJ82-F1
#
_entry.id   AF-A0A9D5GJ82-F1
#
_cell.length_a   1.000
_cell.length_b   1.000
_cell.length_c   1.000
_cell.angle_alpha   90.00
_cell.angle_beta   90.00
_cell.angle_gamma   90.00
#
_symmetry.space_group_name_H-M   'P 1'
#
loop_
_entity.id
_entity.type
_entity.pdbx_description
1 polymer ?
#
loop_
_entity_poly.entity_id
_entity_poly.type
_entity_poly.pdbx_seq_one_letter_code
_entity_poly.pdbx_strand_id
1 'polypeptide(L)'
;MAGRPLLAFALLAAFAIGCGSQGATPLSAATGQVAGDYRQTDVATPQRSWAASRTPAPGLSPAPAATATPSPTPTCTIPADERNYRRWNVKVGSDPDASQVQLTPHDTTISKLRALKAPPSPRPQNDRIWPTEFTVFRLTNVKLIHIARSADRDYHLSVQNSLGKTMIVENPDPDCAPCSTSSRFLSQTTSVRTYLDAHYKVTSNGSDPNDTVSLTGVGFWDTLSGAYGQAPNAIELHPVLSICIGANCRP
;
A
#
# COMPACT_ATOMS: atom_id res chain seq x y z
N MET A 1 -31.05 -8.37 58.37
CA MET A 1 -29.76 -7.74 58.00
C MET A 1 -29.28 -8.35 56.69
N ALA A 2 -29.30 -7.59 55.60
CA ALA A 2 -28.46 -7.74 54.40
C ALA A 2 -28.99 -6.75 53.36
N GLY A 3 -28.27 -5.64 53.19
CA GLY A 3 -28.67 -4.51 52.36
C GLY A 3 -28.47 -4.75 50.86
N ARG A 4 -29.33 -4.12 50.07
CA ARG A 4 -29.16 -3.93 48.62
C ARG A 4 -28.39 -2.63 48.38
N PRO A 5 -27.35 -2.60 47.53
CA PRO A 5 -26.78 -1.33 47.12
C PRO A 5 -27.57 -0.75 45.94
N LEU A 6 -28.06 0.47 46.13
CA LEU A 6 -28.52 1.37 45.08
C LEU A 6 -27.28 1.89 44.34
N LEU A 7 -27.16 1.62 43.03
CA LEU A 7 -26.21 2.34 42.18
C LEU A 7 -26.89 3.60 41.65
N ALA A 8 -26.34 4.74 42.04
CA ALA A 8 -26.71 6.06 41.58
C ALA A 8 -26.30 6.26 40.11
N PHE A 9 -27.25 6.69 39.28
CA PHE A 9 -26.98 7.27 37.97
C PHE A 9 -26.48 8.71 38.17
N ALA A 10 -25.21 8.96 37.89
CA ALA A 10 -24.68 10.31 37.72
C ALA A 10 -24.83 10.72 36.25
N LEU A 11 -25.79 11.61 35.96
CA LEU A 11 -25.79 12.42 34.75
C LEU A 11 -24.67 13.46 34.89
N LEU A 12 -23.69 13.42 34.00
CA LEU A 12 -22.77 14.54 33.78
C LEU A 12 -23.10 15.17 32.42
N ALA A 13 -23.51 16.43 32.50
CA ALA A 13 -23.81 17.30 31.38
C ALA A 13 -22.54 17.59 30.56
N ALA A 14 -22.61 17.38 29.25
CA ALA A 14 -21.60 17.86 28.31
C ALA A 14 -21.96 19.30 27.91
N PHE A 15 -21.06 20.23 28.21
CA PHE A 15 -21.08 21.60 27.69
C PHE A 15 -20.76 21.57 26.19
N ALA A 16 -21.70 22.04 25.37
CA ALA A 16 -21.46 22.38 23.97
C ALA A 16 -20.86 23.79 23.90
N ILE A 17 -19.65 23.91 23.33
CA ILE A 17 -19.08 25.21 22.95
C ILE A 17 -18.67 25.13 21.48
N GLY A 18 -19.36 25.92 20.66
CA GLY A 18 -18.74 26.84 19.72
C GLY A 18 -18.17 26.27 18.43
N CYS A 19 -19.01 26.26 17.40
CA CYS A 19 -18.62 26.24 16.00
C CYS A 19 -17.76 27.49 15.68
N GLY A 20 -16.56 27.28 15.12
CA GLY A 20 -15.66 28.33 14.67
C GLY A 20 -15.10 28.00 13.29
N SER A 21 -15.78 28.48 12.26
CA SER A 21 -15.35 28.46 10.85
C SER A 21 -14.31 29.56 10.60
N GLN A 22 -13.11 29.20 10.18
CA GLN A 22 -12.13 30.13 9.61
C GLN A 22 -11.87 29.72 8.16
N GLY A 23 -12.12 30.65 7.25
CA GLY A 23 -12.20 30.43 5.81
C GLY A 23 -10.86 30.13 5.15
N ALA A 24 -10.91 29.24 4.17
CA ALA A 24 -9.88 29.09 3.16
C ALA A 24 -10.11 30.14 2.06
N THR A 25 -9.19 31.09 1.91
CA THR A 25 -9.05 31.89 0.70
C THR A 25 -8.26 31.11 -0.36
N PRO A 26 -8.71 31.07 -1.63
CA PRO A 26 -7.98 30.40 -2.70
C PRO A 26 -6.84 31.29 -3.23
N LEU A 27 -5.63 30.74 -3.37
CA LEU A 27 -4.57 31.38 -4.14
C LEU A 27 -4.64 30.90 -5.59
N SER A 28 -4.83 31.89 -6.47
CA SER A 28 -4.96 31.79 -7.91
C SER A 28 -3.66 31.36 -8.59
N ALA A 29 -3.84 30.70 -9.74
CA ALA A 29 -2.83 30.34 -10.71
C ALA A 29 -1.97 31.55 -11.16
N ALA A 30 -0.67 31.30 -11.33
CA ALA A 30 0.23 32.14 -12.10
C ALA A 30 0.95 31.27 -13.14
N THR A 31 0.58 31.50 -14.39
CA THR A 31 1.30 31.12 -15.61
C THR A 31 2.66 31.81 -15.66
N GLY A 32 3.72 31.07 -15.98
CA GLY A 32 5.05 31.62 -16.21
C GLY A 32 5.89 30.64 -17.02
N GLN A 33 5.74 30.66 -18.35
CA GLN A 33 6.69 30.08 -19.29
C GLN A 33 8.01 30.84 -19.18
N VAL A 34 9.11 30.12 -19.02
CA VAL A 34 10.45 30.66 -19.27
C VAL A 34 11.14 29.69 -20.21
N ALA A 35 11.39 30.18 -21.43
CA ALA A 35 12.12 29.49 -22.48
C ALA A 35 13.61 29.40 -22.10
N GLY A 36 14.15 28.19 -22.17
CA GLY A 36 15.58 27.90 -22.05
C GLY A 36 16.07 27.29 -23.37
N ASP A 37 16.72 28.14 -24.15
CA ASP A 37 17.38 27.89 -25.43
C ASP A 37 18.56 26.92 -25.24
N TYR A 38 18.54 25.77 -25.93
CA TYR A 38 19.70 24.88 -26.04
C TYR A 38 20.06 24.70 -27.52
N ARG A 39 21.12 25.43 -27.91
CA ARG A 39 21.77 25.37 -29.22
C ARG A 39 22.18 23.92 -29.55
N GLN A 40 21.63 23.40 -30.64
CA GLN A 40 22.16 22.21 -31.31
C GLN A 40 23.08 22.68 -32.44
N THR A 41 24.34 22.26 -32.40
CA THR A 41 25.34 22.54 -33.43
C THR A 41 25.11 21.64 -34.65
N ASP A 42 24.94 22.28 -35.81
CA ASP A 42 24.83 21.65 -37.13
C ASP A 42 26.11 20.89 -37.53
N VAL A 43 25.94 19.62 -37.92
CA VAL A 43 26.92 18.89 -38.73
C VAL A 43 26.29 18.64 -40.09
N ALA A 44 26.73 19.42 -41.08
CA ALA A 44 26.31 19.33 -42.46
C ALA A 44 26.79 18.03 -43.13
N THR A 45 25.89 17.33 -43.82
CA THR A 45 26.23 16.27 -44.78
C THR A 45 25.66 16.66 -46.15
N PRO A 46 26.43 16.62 -47.26
CA PRO A 46 25.91 17.03 -48.56
C PRO A 46 25.14 15.89 -49.24
N GLN A 47 23.82 16.01 -49.35
CA GLN A 47 23.03 15.14 -50.23
C GLN A 47 23.00 15.70 -51.65
N ARG A 48 23.59 14.95 -52.59
CA ARG A 48 23.48 15.16 -54.04
C ARG A 48 22.03 14.98 -54.47
N SER A 49 21.46 15.99 -55.11
CA SER A 49 20.15 15.94 -55.75
C SER A 49 20.23 15.22 -57.10
N TRP A 50 19.60 14.05 -57.19
CA TRP A 50 19.20 13.45 -58.47
C TRP A 50 17.68 13.59 -58.60
N ALA A 51 17.25 14.57 -59.39
CA ALA A 51 15.85 14.72 -59.76
C ALA A 51 15.51 13.66 -60.82
N ALA A 52 14.83 12.59 -60.41
CA ALA A 52 14.19 11.66 -61.32
C ALA A 52 12.69 11.97 -61.39
N SER A 53 12.25 12.54 -62.51
CA SER A 53 10.85 12.75 -62.86
C SER A 53 10.13 11.41 -62.90
N ARG A 54 9.23 11.16 -61.94
CA ARG A 54 8.28 10.03 -62.00
C ARG A 54 6.89 10.57 -62.30
N THR A 55 6.30 10.03 -63.36
CA THR A 55 4.89 10.17 -63.71
C THR A 55 3.98 9.63 -62.59
N PRO A 56 2.81 10.24 -62.31
CA PRO A 56 1.90 9.71 -61.30
C PRO A 56 1.15 8.49 -61.86
N ALA A 57 1.13 7.40 -61.09
CA ALA A 57 0.23 6.28 -61.33
C ALA A 57 -1.23 6.68 -60.95
N PRO A 58 -2.26 6.09 -61.59
CA PRO A 58 -3.66 6.38 -61.27
C PRO A 58 -4.00 5.97 -59.83
N GLY A 59 -4.75 6.84 -59.14
CA GLY A 59 -5.04 6.77 -57.72
C GLY A 59 -5.86 5.54 -57.33
N LEU A 60 -5.29 4.72 -56.44
CA LEU A 60 -6.04 3.76 -55.64
C LEU A 60 -6.68 4.53 -54.47
N SER A 61 -7.99 4.40 -54.29
CA SER A 61 -8.70 4.94 -53.12
C SER A 61 -8.07 4.41 -51.83
N PRO A 62 -7.88 5.25 -50.80
CA PRO A 62 -7.39 4.77 -49.52
C PRO A 62 -8.42 3.80 -48.91
N ALA A 63 -7.95 2.61 -48.53
CA ALA A 63 -8.76 1.66 -47.77
C ALA A 63 -9.22 2.33 -46.46
N PRO A 64 -10.46 2.06 -45.99
CA PRO A 64 -10.94 2.60 -44.72
C PRO A 64 -9.97 2.20 -43.61
N ALA A 65 -9.56 3.17 -42.80
CA ALA A 65 -8.68 2.94 -41.66
C ALA A 65 -9.32 1.88 -40.76
N ALA A 66 -8.65 0.74 -40.59
CA ALA A 66 -9.06 -0.26 -39.61
C ALA A 66 -9.09 0.43 -38.23
N THR A 67 -10.27 0.48 -37.60
CA THR A 67 -10.41 0.86 -36.20
C THR A 67 -9.55 -0.10 -35.38
N ALA A 68 -8.47 0.41 -34.80
CA ALA A 68 -7.64 -0.36 -33.90
C ALA A 68 -8.49 -0.80 -32.71
N THR A 69 -8.70 -2.10 -32.56
CA THR A 69 -9.26 -2.68 -31.33
C THR A 69 -8.34 -2.25 -30.19
N PRO A 70 -8.86 -1.64 -29.10
CA PRO A 70 -8.02 -1.27 -27.98
C PRO A 70 -7.31 -2.53 -27.47
N SER A 71 -5.98 -2.51 -27.48
CA SER A 71 -5.18 -3.55 -26.85
C SER A 71 -5.61 -3.65 -25.39
N PRO A 72 -5.91 -4.85 -24.85
CA PRO A 72 -6.28 -4.98 -23.45
C PRO A 72 -5.15 -4.37 -22.61
N THR A 73 -5.49 -3.35 -21.81
CA THR A 73 -4.55 -2.80 -20.84
C THR A 73 -4.06 -3.98 -19.99
N PRO A 74 -2.73 -4.20 -19.85
CA PRO A 74 -2.23 -5.27 -19.02
C PRO A 74 -2.78 -5.07 -17.62
N THR A 75 -3.72 -5.93 -17.23
CA THR A 75 -4.31 -5.92 -15.89
C THR A 75 -3.24 -6.44 -14.95
N CYS A 76 -2.83 -5.63 -13.98
CA CYS A 76 -1.91 -6.11 -12.98
C CYS A 76 -2.51 -7.35 -12.30
N THR A 77 -1.90 -8.51 -12.49
CA THR A 77 -2.39 -9.78 -11.99
C THR A 77 -1.20 -10.57 -11.49
N ILE A 78 -1.23 -11.00 -10.22
CA ILE A 78 -0.19 -11.87 -9.68
C ILE A 78 -0.39 -13.29 -10.25
N PRO A 79 0.65 -13.90 -10.84
CA PRO A 79 0.60 -15.26 -11.38
C PRO A 79 0.06 -16.29 -10.36
N ALA A 80 -0.72 -17.26 -10.83
CA ALA A 80 -1.43 -18.20 -9.95
C ALA A 80 -0.48 -19.08 -9.11
N ASP A 81 0.67 -19.43 -9.64
CA ASP A 81 1.76 -20.15 -8.96
C ASP A 81 2.37 -19.30 -7.83
N GLU A 82 2.64 -18.01 -8.07
CA GLU A 82 3.07 -17.10 -7.02
C GLU A 82 2.01 -16.94 -5.92
N ARG A 83 0.73 -16.84 -6.31
CA ARG A 83 -0.37 -16.76 -5.35
C ARG A 83 -0.43 -17.98 -4.44
N ASN A 84 -0.27 -19.17 -5.03
CA ASN A 84 -0.32 -20.47 -4.35
C ASN A 84 0.92 -20.77 -3.48
N TYR A 85 2.04 -20.09 -3.71
CA TYR A 85 3.22 -20.24 -2.88
C TYR A 85 3.22 -19.27 -1.68
N ARG A 86 2.66 -18.07 -1.85
CA ARG A 86 2.76 -16.96 -0.87
C ARG A 86 1.51 -16.71 -0.03
N ARG A 87 0.55 -17.64 -0.01
CA ARG A 87 -0.78 -17.47 0.61
C ARG A 87 -1.42 -16.13 0.23
N TRP A 88 -1.30 -15.75 -1.04
CA TRP A 88 -1.56 -14.37 -1.48
C TRP A 88 -2.99 -13.92 -1.21
N ASN A 89 -3.96 -14.83 -1.35
CA ASN A 89 -5.35 -14.51 -1.05
C ASN A 89 -5.55 -14.08 0.41
N VAL A 90 -4.81 -14.69 1.34
CA VAL A 90 -4.83 -14.31 2.76
C VAL A 90 -4.12 -12.97 2.98
N LYS A 91 -2.95 -12.78 2.34
CA LYS A 91 -2.18 -11.52 2.37
C LYS A 91 -3.04 -10.32 1.94
N VAL A 92 -3.80 -10.44 0.87
CA VAL A 92 -4.61 -9.33 0.36
C VAL A 92 -6.07 -9.34 0.85
N GLY A 93 -6.46 -10.31 1.66
CA GLY A 93 -7.84 -10.42 2.18
C GLY A 93 -8.89 -10.72 1.12
N SER A 94 -8.54 -11.51 0.11
CA SER A 94 -9.46 -12.09 -0.87
C SER A 94 -9.80 -13.56 -0.57
N ASP A 95 -9.31 -14.09 0.55
CA ASP A 95 -9.63 -15.43 1.04
C ASP A 95 -11.08 -15.51 1.58
N PRO A 96 -11.71 -16.71 1.59
CA PRO A 96 -13.07 -16.90 2.11
C PRO A 96 -13.26 -16.46 3.58
N ASP A 97 -12.20 -16.56 4.38
CA ASP A 97 -12.23 -16.20 5.80
C ASP A 97 -12.05 -14.69 6.04
N ALA A 98 -11.75 -13.90 5.00
CA ALA A 98 -11.45 -12.49 5.13
C ALA A 98 -12.55 -11.72 5.86
N SER A 99 -13.83 -12.08 5.63
CA SER A 99 -15.02 -11.50 6.28
C SER A 99 -15.09 -11.70 7.80
N GLN A 100 -14.35 -12.68 8.34
CA GLN A 100 -14.34 -13.02 9.76
C GLN A 100 -13.27 -12.28 10.55
N VAL A 101 -12.35 -11.54 9.89
CA VAL A 101 -11.36 -10.70 10.57
C VAL A 101 -12.06 -9.67 11.46
N GLN A 102 -11.65 -9.59 12.72
CA GLN A 102 -12.18 -8.65 13.70
C GLN A 102 -11.53 -7.28 13.52
N LEU A 103 -12.33 -6.29 13.10
CA LEU A 103 -11.82 -4.96 12.73
C LEU A 103 -11.50 -4.04 13.93
N THR A 104 -11.84 -4.45 15.16
CA THR A 104 -11.43 -3.68 16.35
C THR A 104 -9.94 -3.92 16.60
N PRO A 105 -9.07 -2.90 16.51
CA PRO A 105 -7.64 -3.11 16.64
C PRO A 105 -7.24 -3.49 18.07
N HIS A 106 -6.37 -4.49 18.18
CA HIS A 106 -5.74 -4.90 19.43
C HIS A 106 -4.38 -4.22 19.60
N ASP A 107 -4.22 -3.43 20.65
CA ASP A 107 -2.95 -2.79 20.99
C ASP A 107 -1.87 -3.82 21.31
N THR A 108 -0.74 -3.72 20.63
CA THR A 108 0.38 -4.65 20.82
C THR A 108 1.73 -3.94 20.63
N THR A 109 2.81 -4.72 20.70
CA THR A 109 4.15 -4.25 20.38
C THR A 109 4.83 -5.22 19.43
N ILE A 110 5.83 -4.73 18.69
CA ILE A 110 6.70 -5.59 17.87
C ILE A 110 7.31 -6.72 18.73
N SER A 111 7.65 -6.44 20.00
CA SER A 111 8.18 -7.49 20.89
C SER A 111 7.16 -8.58 21.22
N LYS A 112 5.88 -8.22 21.44
CA LYS A 112 4.81 -9.19 21.69
C LYS A 112 4.51 -10.03 20.46
N LEU A 113 4.41 -9.41 19.28
CA LEU A 113 4.19 -10.12 18.01
C LEU A 113 5.34 -11.09 17.70
N ARG A 114 6.59 -10.65 17.84
CA ARG A 114 7.78 -11.50 17.65
C ARG A 114 7.89 -12.67 18.63
N ALA A 115 7.18 -12.62 19.75
CA ALA A 115 7.16 -13.68 20.76
C ALA A 115 6.05 -14.71 20.54
N LEU A 116 5.14 -14.48 19.58
CA LEU A 116 4.10 -15.44 19.24
C LEU A 116 4.72 -16.71 18.66
N LYS A 117 4.19 -17.86 19.09
CA LYS A 117 4.56 -19.17 18.52
C LYS A 117 4.03 -19.25 17.09
N ALA A 118 4.92 -19.38 16.12
CA ALA A 118 4.54 -19.58 14.73
C ALA A 118 3.75 -20.90 14.58
N PRO A 119 2.73 -20.93 13.71
CA PRO A 119 2.00 -22.16 13.42
C PRO A 119 2.91 -23.16 12.68
N PRO A 120 2.62 -24.46 12.77
CA PRO A 120 3.33 -25.50 12.01
C PRO A 120 3.30 -25.23 10.50
N SER A 121 4.28 -25.80 9.80
CA SER A 121 4.32 -25.88 8.34
C SER A 121 3.94 -27.30 7.87
N PRO A 122 3.28 -27.46 6.71
CA PRO A 122 2.79 -26.41 5.83
C PRO A 122 1.56 -25.69 6.40
N ARG A 123 1.36 -24.45 5.97
CA ARG A 123 0.22 -23.61 6.36
C ARG A 123 -0.92 -23.75 5.36
N PRO A 124 -2.19 -23.61 5.76
CA PRO A 124 -3.31 -23.62 4.83
C PRO A 124 -3.16 -22.50 3.81
N GLN A 125 -3.36 -22.84 2.54
CA GLN A 125 -3.00 -21.93 1.46
C GLN A 125 -3.99 -20.79 1.25
N ASN A 126 -5.26 -21.02 1.57
CA ASN A 126 -6.36 -20.10 1.32
C ASN A 126 -7.27 -19.89 2.54
N ASP A 127 -6.84 -20.37 3.72
CA ASP A 127 -7.58 -20.24 4.97
C ASP A 127 -6.72 -19.50 6.00
N ARG A 128 -7.39 -18.81 6.92
CA ARG A 128 -6.74 -18.05 8.00
C ARG A 128 -6.41 -18.93 9.19
N ILE A 129 -5.31 -18.61 9.86
CA ILE A 129 -4.84 -19.31 11.06
C ILE A 129 -5.26 -18.55 12.31
N TRP A 130 -6.07 -19.21 13.13
CA TRP A 130 -6.55 -18.67 14.41
C TRP A 130 -5.44 -18.59 15.48
N PRO A 131 -5.46 -17.59 16.39
CA PRO A 131 -6.27 -16.37 16.35
C PRO A 131 -5.64 -15.24 15.53
N THR A 132 -4.35 -15.36 15.24
CA THR A 132 -3.51 -14.25 14.78
C THR A 132 -4.02 -13.65 13.47
N GLU A 133 -4.40 -14.47 12.50
CA GLU A 133 -4.79 -13.98 11.17
C GLU A 133 -6.23 -13.46 11.10
N PHE A 134 -6.96 -13.55 12.20
CA PHE A 134 -8.29 -12.94 12.36
C PHE A 134 -8.25 -11.65 13.19
N THR A 135 -7.06 -11.22 13.60
CA THR A 135 -6.85 -10.10 14.51
C THR A 135 -6.24 -8.91 13.76
N VAL A 136 -6.88 -7.74 13.88
CA VAL A 136 -6.22 -6.47 13.53
C VAL A 136 -5.38 -6.03 14.72
N PHE A 137 -4.11 -5.75 14.50
CA PHE A 137 -3.17 -5.26 15.51
C PHE A 137 -2.88 -3.78 15.29
N ARG A 138 -2.70 -3.03 16.39
CA ARG A 138 -2.22 -1.64 16.37
C ARG A 138 -0.82 -1.56 16.96
N LEU A 139 0.07 -0.92 16.20
CA LEU A 139 1.40 -0.52 16.64
C LEU A 139 1.44 1.02 16.73
N THR A 140 1.98 1.53 17.82
CA THR A 140 2.06 2.97 18.08
C THR A 140 3.51 3.38 18.31
N ASN A 141 3.93 4.49 17.69
CA ASN A 141 5.26 5.07 17.86
C ASN A 141 6.41 4.10 17.52
N VAL A 142 6.28 3.31 16.45
CA VAL A 142 7.38 2.50 15.91
C VAL A 142 8.15 3.30 14.87
N LYS A 143 9.41 2.93 14.61
CA LYS A 143 10.23 3.56 13.57
C LYS A 143 10.02 2.85 12.24
N LEU A 144 9.70 3.59 11.18
CA LEU A 144 9.80 3.11 9.81
C LEU A 144 11.26 3.25 9.38
N ILE A 145 12.01 2.15 9.43
CA ILE A 145 13.45 2.17 9.17
C ILE A 145 13.80 1.88 7.72
N HIS A 146 12.88 1.28 6.97
CA HIS A 146 13.05 1.02 5.54
C HIS A 146 11.69 0.92 4.85
N ILE A 147 11.59 1.45 3.64
CA ILE A 147 10.44 1.28 2.76
C ILE A 147 10.92 1.05 1.32
N ALA A 148 10.43 0.00 0.68
CA ALA A 148 10.73 -0.33 -0.71
C ALA A 148 9.51 -0.93 -1.41
N ARG A 149 9.50 -0.86 -2.74
CA ARG A 149 8.57 -1.63 -3.56
C ARG A 149 9.14 -3.03 -3.79
N SER A 150 8.46 -4.05 -3.31
CA SER A 150 8.85 -5.45 -3.51
C SER A 150 8.61 -5.92 -4.95
N ALA A 151 9.12 -7.11 -5.28
CA ALA A 151 8.94 -7.73 -6.61
C ALA A 151 7.47 -8.07 -6.90
N ASP A 152 6.70 -8.45 -5.88
CA ASP A 152 5.24 -8.63 -5.94
C ASP A 152 4.45 -7.34 -5.77
N ARG A 153 5.13 -6.18 -5.87
CA ARG A 153 4.57 -4.83 -6.00
C ARG A 153 4.03 -4.21 -4.72
N ASP A 154 4.09 -4.93 -3.61
CA ASP A 154 3.73 -4.41 -2.31
C ASP A 154 4.70 -3.30 -1.90
N TYR A 155 4.23 -2.36 -1.07
CA TYR A 155 5.20 -1.59 -0.29
C TYR A 155 5.52 -2.39 0.95
N HIS A 156 6.78 -2.77 1.01
CA HIS A 156 7.39 -3.51 2.10
C HIS A 156 7.97 -2.48 3.07
N LEU A 157 7.42 -2.41 4.27
CA LEU A 157 7.82 -1.48 5.31
C LEU A 157 8.46 -2.25 6.46
N SER A 158 9.75 -2.03 6.69
CA SER A 158 10.43 -2.56 7.87
C SER A 158 10.25 -1.59 9.03
N VAL A 159 9.56 -2.03 10.07
CA VAL A 159 9.33 -1.26 11.29
C VAL A 159 10.19 -1.76 12.45
N GLN A 160 10.64 -0.85 13.32
CA GLN A 160 11.52 -1.14 14.44
C GLN A 160 10.97 -0.52 15.74
N ASN A 161 11.08 -1.24 16.86
CA ASN A 161 10.79 -0.66 18.17
C ASN A 161 12.04 -0.03 18.82
N SER A 162 11.87 0.63 19.97
CA SER A 162 12.98 1.24 20.72
C SER A 162 14.04 0.26 21.23
N LEU A 163 13.81 -1.06 21.14
CA LEU A 163 14.76 -2.11 21.50
C LEU A 163 15.53 -2.65 20.28
N GLY A 164 15.41 -2.01 19.12
CA GLY A 164 16.04 -2.46 17.87
C GLY A 164 15.39 -3.68 17.23
N LYS A 165 14.25 -4.16 17.76
CA LYS A 165 13.55 -5.34 17.22
C LYS A 165 12.71 -4.92 16.02
N THR A 166 12.86 -5.65 14.92
CA THR A 166 12.18 -5.37 13.65
C THR A 166 11.05 -6.35 13.34
N MET A 167 10.12 -5.89 12.51
CA MET A 167 9.07 -6.68 11.88
C MET A 167 8.72 -6.02 10.53
N ILE A 168 8.15 -6.80 9.62
CA ILE A 168 7.63 -6.30 8.35
C ILE A 168 6.15 -5.97 8.50
N VAL A 169 5.71 -4.92 7.83
CA VAL A 169 4.31 -4.64 7.54
C VAL A 169 4.20 -4.31 6.06
N GLU A 170 3.16 -4.78 5.38
CA GLU A 170 3.05 -4.64 3.93
C GLU A 170 1.72 -3.98 3.53
N ASN A 171 1.80 -3.09 2.54
CA ASN A 171 0.64 -2.57 1.84
C ASN A 171 0.58 -3.21 0.45
N PRO A 172 -0.44 -4.04 0.14
CA PRO A 172 -0.57 -4.67 -1.16
C PRO A 172 -0.84 -3.69 -2.30
N ASP A 173 -0.40 -3.96 -3.52
CA ASP A 173 -0.76 -3.12 -4.68
C ASP A 173 -2.29 -3.18 -4.92
N PRO A 174 -3.04 -2.07 -4.68
CA PRO A 174 -4.50 -2.09 -4.75
C PRO A 174 -5.03 -2.31 -6.17
N ASP A 175 -4.22 -2.07 -7.20
CA ASP A 175 -4.62 -2.23 -8.60
C ASP A 175 -4.41 -3.66 -9.12
N CYS A 176 -3.72 -4.50 -8.35
CA CYS A 176 -3.37 -5.85 -8.76
C CYS A 176 -4.39 -6.90 -8.28
N ALA A 177 -4.89 -7.72 -9.20
CA ALA A 177 -5.77 -8.83 -8.83
C ALA A 177 -5.00 -9.91 -8.05
N PRO A 178 -5.59 -10.52 -7.00
CA PRO A 178 -6.98 -10.40 -6.57
C PRO A 178 -7.31 -9.23 -5.62
N CYS A 179 -6.34 -8.38 -5.25
CA CYS A 179 -6.59 -7.24 -4.36
C CYS A 179 -7.66 -6.31 -4.95
N SER A 180 -7.48 -5.90 -6.21
CA SER A 180 -8.39 -4.98 -6.93
C SER A 180 -9.80 -5.53 -7.15
N THR A 181 -10.00 -6.84 -7.10
CA THR A 181 -11.27 -7.48 -7.51
C THR A 181 -12.05 -8.10 -6.36
N SER A 182 -11.39 -8.48 -5.27
CA SER A 182 -12.00 -9.32 -4.23
C SER A 182 -11.50 -9.08 -2.81
N SER A 183 -10.58 -8.12 -2.60
CA SER A 183 -10.13 -7.81 -1.25
C SER A 183 -11.24 -7.19 -0.40
N ARG A 184 -11.45 -7.74 0.81
CA ARG A 184 -12.25 -7.08 1.86
C ARG A 184 -11.67 -5.72 2.26
N PHE A 185 -10.37 -5.54 2.09
CA PHE A 185 -9.61 -4.39 2.60
C PHE A 185 -9.22 -3.40 1.51
N LEU A 186 -9.81 -3.49 0.30
CA LEU A 186 -9.43 -2.66 -0.84
C LEU A 186 -9.42 -1.17 -0.50
N SER A 187 -10.49 -0.65 0.10
CA SER A 187 -10.56 0.77 0.48
C SER A 187 -9.44 1.20 1.43
N GLN A 188 -9.09 0.35 2.40
CA GLN A 188 -8.04 0.60 3.38
C GLN A 188 -6.66 0.56 2.70
N THR A 189 -6.40 -0.49 1.92
CA THR A 189 -5.16 -0.68 1.17
C THR A 189 -4.92 0.48 0.21
N THR A 190 -5.94 0.93 -0.54
CA THR A 190 -5.87 2.11 -1.40
C THR A 190 -5.56 3.37 -0.60
N SER A 191 -6.24 3.60 0.54
CA SER A 191 -6.00 4.78 1.37
C SER A 191 -4.56 4.81 1.91
N VAL A 192 -4.05 3.67 2.37
CA VAL A 192 -2.67 3.52 2.84
C VAL A 192 -1.69 3.76 1.69
N ARG A 193 -1.95 3.21 0.49
CA ARG A 193 -1.11 3.42 -0.70
C ARG A 193 -0.98 4.92 -1.01
N THR A 194 -2.11 5.60 -1.15
CA THR A 194 -2.14 7.04 -1.44
C THR A 194 -1.45 7.85 -0.35
N TYR A 195 -1.63 7.48 0.92
CA TYR A 195 -0.94 8.16 2.02
C TYR A 195 0.58 7.99 1.94
N LEU A 196 1.07 6.79 1.66
CA LEU A 196 2.50 6.53 1.49
C LEU A 196 3.07 7.26 0.28
N ASP A 197 2.38 7.27 -0.86
CA ASP A 197 2.81 7.98 -2.07
C ASP A 197 2.90 9.50 -1.87
N ALA A 198 2.05 10.06 -1.00
CA ALA A 198 2.11 11.47 -0.64
C ALA A 198 3.33 11.84 0.23
N HIS A 199 3.95 10.86 0.92
CA HIS A 199 5.07 11.09 1.83
C HIS A 199 6.41 10.56 1.31
N TYR A 200 6.38 9.52 0.49
CA TYR A 200 7.57 8.80 0.04
C TYR A 200 7.54 8.55 -1.47
N LYS A 201 8.69 8.72 -2.10
CA LYS A 201 8.92 8.20 -3.45
C LYS A 201 9.34 6.74 -3.37
N VAL A 202 8.37 5.81 -3.31
CA VAL A 202 8.68 4.40 -3.11
C VAL A 202 9.13 3.73 -4.42
N THR A 203 10.35 3.21 -4.42
CA THR A 203 10.95 2.49 -5.56
C THR A 203 11.52 1.15 -5.10
N SER A 204 11.95 0.31 -6.04
CA SER A 204 12.60 -0.97 -5.74
C SER A 204 13.95 -0.83 -5.02
N ASN A 205 14.61 0.34 -5.13
CA ASN A 205 15.88 0.59 -4.45
C ASN A 205 15.70 0.87 -2.96
N GLY A 206 14.46 1.14 -2.53
CA GLY A 206 14.14 1.47 -1.16
C GLY A 206 14.65 2.84 -0.69
N SER A 207 14.27 3.19 0.53
CA SER A 207 14.75 4.36 1.27
C SER A 207 14.59 4.14 2.77
N ASP A 208 15.38 4.86 3.58
CA ASP A 208 15.43 4.71 5.03
C ASP A 208 14.95 5.99 5.73
N PRO A 209 13.63 6.24 5.80
CA PRO A 209 13.10 7.52 6.26
C PRO A 209 13.33 7.77 7.76
N ASN A 210 13.41 6.71 8.58
CA ASN A 210 13.57 6.76 10.04
C ASN A 210 12.47 7.56 10.77
N ASP A 211 11.31 7.67 10.13
CA ASP A 211 10.13 8.34 10.66
C ASP A 211 9.50 7.55 11.80
N THR A 212 8.88 8.27 12.74
CA THR A 212 7.99 7.65 13.72
C THR A 212 6.62 7.47 13.09
N VAL A 213 6.06 6.26 13.15
CA VAL A 213 4.75 5.93 12.61
C VAL A 213 3.88 5.20 13.63
N SER A 214 2.58 5.30 13.45
CA SER A 214 1.60 4.41 14.06
C SER A 214 0.75 3.80 12.94
N LEU A 215 0.36 2.54 13.09
CA LEU A 215 -0.41 1.83 12.08
C LEU A 215 -1.33 0.77 12.67
N THR A 216 -2.32 0.37 11.87
CA THR A 216 -3.09 -0.87 12.07
C THR A 216 -2.88 -1.81 10.90
N GLY A 217 -2.95 -3.12 11.15
CA GLY A 217 -2.88 -4.12 10.10
C GLY A 217 -3.32 -5.50 10.56
N VAL A 218 -3.67 -6.36 9.62
CA VAL A 218 -4.12 -7.73 9.91
C VAL A 218 -2.90 -8.60 10.19
N GLY A 219 -2.92 -9.39 11.26
CA GLY A 219 -1.87 -10.37 11.50
C GLY A 219 -1.73 -11.35 10.34
N PHE A 220 -0.50 -11.67 9.93
CA PHE A 220 -0.26 -12.68 8.92
C PHE A 220 1.02 -13.44 9.21
N TRP A 221 0.97 -14.76 9.02
CA TRP A 221 2.15 -15.60 9.11
C TRP A 221 2.74 -15.83 7.72
N ASP A 222 3.89 -15.21 7.46
CA ASP A 222 4.66 -15.38 6.22
C ASP A 222 5.75 -16.47 6.34
N THR A 223 6.36 -16.82 5.22
CA THR A 223 7.54 -17.68 5.15
C THR A 223 8.81 -16.89 5.48
N LEU A 224 9.78 -17.55 6.12
CA LEU A 224 11.10 -16.94 6.33
C LEU A 224 11.84 -16.85 4.99
N SER A 225 12.15 -15.62 4.57
CA SER A 225 12.84 -15.30 3.32
C SER A 225 14.18 -14.60 3.55
N GLY A 226 14.42 -14.10 4.77
CA GLY A 226 15.58 -13.27 5.08
C GLY A 226 15.43 -11.81 4.62
N ALA A 227 14.21 -11.39 4.25
CA ALA A 227 13.93 -10.00 3.89
C ALA A 227 14.33 -9.02 5.01
N TYR A 228 14.74 -7.81 4.61
CA TYR A 228 15.19 -6.80 5.55
C TYR A 228 14.08 -6.43 6.56
N GLY A 229 14.40 -6.49 7.85
CA GLY A 229 13.43 -6.22 8.91
C GLY A 229 12.49 -7.37 9.26
N GLN A 230 12.58 -8.53 8.59
CA GLN A 230 11.73 -9.69 8.88
C GLN A 230 11.82 -10.13 10.36
N ALA A 231 10.66 -10.43 10.95
CA ALA A 231 10.59 -11.00 12.29
C ALA A 231 11.10 -12.45 12.29
N PRO A 232 11.79 -12.90 13.35
CA PRO A 232 12.38 -14.25 13.39
C PRO A 232 11.35 -15.39 13.42
N ASN A 233 10.10 -15.10 13.80
CA ASN A 233 8.98 -16.03 13.75
C ASN A 233 8.09 -15.83 12.49
N ALA A 234 8.53 -14.98 11.56
CA ALA A 234 7.83 -14.62 10.32
C ALA A 234 6.42 -14.05 10.49
N ILE A 235 6.13 -13.44 11.64
CA ILE A 235 4.94 -12.60 11.79
C ILE A 235 5.12 -11.30 11.02
N GLU A 236 4.09 -10.89 10.29
CA GLU A 236 3.97 -9.56 9.69
C GLU A 236 2.55 -9.03 9.88
N LEU A 237 2.33 -7.75 9.53
CA LEU A 237 0.99 -7.21 9.34
C LEU A 237 0.74 -7.01 7.85
N HIS A 238 -0.18 -7.80 7.29
CA HIS A 238 -0.49 -7.84 5.87
C HIS A 238 -2.00 -8.15 5.68
N PRO A 239 -2.81 -7.19 5.19
CA PRO A 239 -2.42 -5.84 4.79
C PRO A 239 -2.35 -4.86 5.98
N VAL A 240 -1.55 -3.79 5.80
CA VAL A 240 -1.71 -2.55 6.58
C VAL A 240 -3.04 -1.90 6.21
N LEU A 241 -3.85 -1.58 7.23
CA LEU A 241 -5.20 -1.04 7.09
C LEU A 241 -5.27 0.47 7.31
N SER A 242 -4.37 1.02 8.12
CA SER A 242 -4.21 2.46 8.30
C SER A 242 -2.81 2.79 8.80
N ILE A 243 -2.31 3.97 8.45
CA ILE A 243 -0.99 4.45 8.86
C ILE A 243 -0.99 5.97 8.99
N CYS A 244 -0.21 6.48 9.94
CA CYS A 244 0.10 7.89 10.05
C CYS A 244 1.58 8.09 10.42
N ILE A 245 2.15 9.20 9.97
CA ILE A 245 3.52 9.63 10.29
C ILE A 245 3.46 10.73 11.34
N GLY A 246 4.34 10.62 12.35
CA GLY A 246 4.46 11.55 13.46
C GLY A 246 4.34 10.87 14.82
N ALA A 247 4.92 11.50 15.84
CA ALA A 247 4.81 11.03 17.21
C ALA A 247 3.36 11.14 17.71
N ASN A 248 2.88 10.08 18.35
CA ASN A 248 1.54 9.96 18.94
C ASN A 248 0.38 10.15 17.95
N CYS A 249 0.66 10.07 16.64
CA CYS A 249 -0.39 10.10 15.65
C CYS A 249 -1.30 8.87 15.82
N ARG A 250 -2.59 9.03 15.51
CA ARG A 250 -3.59 7.97 15.58
C ARG A 250 -4.02 7.58 14.18
N PRO A 251 -3.69 6.35 13.75
CA PRO A 251 -4.08 5.82 12.45
C PRO A 251 -5.50 5.24 12.50
#